data_AF-A0A515AAP4-F1
#
_entry.id   AF-A0A515AAP4-F1
#
_cell.length_a   1.000
_cell.length_b   1.000
_cell.length_c   1.000
_cell.angle_alpha   90.00
_cell.angle_beta   90.00
_cell.angle_gamma   90.00
#
_symmetry.space_group_name_H-M   'P 1'
#
loop_
_entity.id
_entity.type
_entity.pdbx_description
1 polymer ?
#
loop_
_entity_poly.entity_id
_entity_poly.type
_entity_poly.pdbx_seq_one_letter_code
_entity_poly.pdbx_strand_id
1 'polypeptide(L)'
;MDLESAVIDLDTLTPAPSTSPLADEVRMGLQTTPKRLSSRFFYDAEGSRLFQEIMHAPEYYLTRSEYEILNTYKEDFLKQFTPDGRPFELVELGAGDGLKTKILLGFFADKNANFAYTPVDISVDALEDLVVDVRQKWPDLRLNPRHDDYFNALQQLSEESDARRVVLFLGSNIGNFTPDAALDFYQQLHDRLQPGDLVLTGFDLQKHPAIIHAAYNDQQGLTRAFNLNLLRRINRELDADFNLSAFDHYEVYNPETGEARSYLVSQKAQTVQIGALDMKVSFEYGEIIHTEISRKFTRAQIENLAQQAGFSLIGWFTDSNGYFADVVFER
;
A
#
# COMPACT_ATOMS: atom_id res chain seq x y z
N MET A 1 62.40 0.52 -31.53
CA MET A 1 61.80 1.60 -32.32
C MET A 1 60.52 1.04 -32.93
N ASP A 2 59.32 1.41 -32.53
CA ASP A 2 58.90 2.50 -31.65
C ASP A 2 57.62 2.14 -30.90
N LEU A 3 57.57 2.59 -29.66
CA LEU A 3 56.42 2.75 -28.78
C LEU A 3 55.89 4.17 -29.03
N GLU A 4 54.64 4.32 -29.45
CA GLU A 4 53.85 5.57 -29.35
C GLU A 4 52.37 5.17 -29.46
N SER A 5 51.70 4.93 -28.32
CA SER A 5 50.85 5.88 -27.61
C SER A 5 49.47 6.11 -28.27
N ALA A 6 48.51 5.28 -27.88
CA ALA A 6 47.12 5.68 -27.79
C ALA A 6 46.65 5.27 -26.39
N VAL A 7 46.83 6.19 -25.44
CA VAL A 7 46.17 6.12 -24.13
C VAL A 7 44.69 6.36 -24.43
N ILE A 8 43.89 5.30 -24.44
CA ILE A 8 42.44 5.42 -24.34
C ILE A 8 42.18 5.71 -22.87
N ASP A 9 41.82 6.95 -22.62
CA ASP A 9 41.39 7.45 -21.31
C ASP A 9 40.19 6.60 -20.85
N LEU A 10 40.40 5.79 -19.81
CA LEU A 10 39.39 4.91 -19.23
C LEU A 10 38.41 5.65 -18.31
N ASP A 11 38.54 6.98 -18.19
CA ASP A 11 37.78 7.81 -17.24
C ASP A 11 36.58 8.56 -17.83
N THR A 12 36.17 8.30 -19.08
CA THR A 12 34.95 8.90 -19.66
C THR A 12 33.89 7.89 -20.09
N LEU A 13 33.67 6.88 -19.26
CA LEU A 13 32.37 6.21 -19.21
C LEU A 13 31.60 6.79 -18.03
N THR A 14 31.05 8.00 -18.21
CA THR A 14 29.89 8.41 -17.42
C THR A 14 28.87 7.28 -17.52
N PRO A 15 28.51 6.61 -16.40
CA PRO A 15 27.44 5.64 -16.46
C PRO A 15 26.20 6.39 -16.95
N ALA A 16 25.56 5.85 -17.99
CA ALA A 16 24.21 6.31 -18.35
C ALA A 16 23.37 6.29 -17.06
N PRO A 17 22.61 7.34 -16.73
CA PRO A 17 21.92 7.38 -15.46
C PRO A 17 20.87 6.27 -15.48
N SER A 18 21.14 5.18 -14.77
CA SER A 18 20.09 4.26 -14.37
C SER A 18 19.26 5.02 -13.34
N THR A 19 18.27 5.77 -13.80
CA THR A 19 17.42 6.54 -12.89
C THR A 19 16.58 5.53 -12.11
N SER A 20 16.81 5.45 -10.81
CA SER A 20 15.95 4.65 -9.94
C SER A 20 14.51 5.18 -10.03
N PRO A 21 13.48 4.37 -9.78
CA PRO A 21 12.09 4.85 -9.79
C PRO A 21 11.87 6.09 -8.89
N LEU A 22 12.64 6.21 -7.81
CA LEU A 22 12.63 7.39 -6.93
C LEU A 22 13.20 8.63 -7.64
N ALA A 23 14.30 8.50 -8.39
CA ALA A 23 14.88 9.60 -9.16
C ALA A 23 13.86 10.20 -10.16
N ASP A 24 13.11 9.34 -10.84
CA ASP A 24 12.09 9.77 -11.80
C ASP A 24 10.89 10.43 -11.11
N GLU A 25 10.44 9.89 -9.98
CA GLU A 25 9.40 10.51 -9.15
C GLU A 25 9.81 11.92 -8.70
N VAL A 26 11.03 12.06 -8.16
CA VAL A 26 11.53 13.34 -7.65
C VAL A 26 11.68 14.36 -8.78
N ARG A 27 12.22 13.94 -9.92
CA ARG A 27 12.39 14.81 -11.09
C ARG A 27 11.04 15.36 -11.58
N MET A 28 10.03 14.49 -11.71
CA MET A 28 8.72 14.91 -12.20
C MET A 28 7.94 15.67 -11.12
N GLY A 29 7.87 15.13 -9.92
CA GLY A 29 6.99 15.57 -8.86
C GLY A 29 7.37 16.91 -8.23
N LEU A 30 8.67 17.23 -8.15
CA LEU A 30 9.12 18.52 -7.63
C LEU A 30 9.12 19.66 -8.67
N GLN A 31 8.80 19.35 -9.93
CA GLN A 31 8.60 20.34 -11.00
C GLN A 31 7.13 20.70 -11.22
N THR A 32 6.18 19.96 -10.65
CA THR A 32 4.76 20.28 -10.78
C THR A 32 4.34 21.40 -9.82
N THR A 33 3.25 22.08 -10.16
CA THR A 33 2.58 23.04 -9.27
C THR A 33 1.12 22.60 -9.05
N PRO A 34 0.74 22.18 -7.82
CA PRO A 34 1.58 22.04 -6.64
C PRO A 34 2.62 20.90 -6.79
N LYS A 35 3.70 20.97 -6.01
CA LYS A 35 4.72 19.91 -5.94
C LYS A 35 4.11 18.66 -5.31
N ARG A 36 4.53 17.48 -5.75
CA ARG A 36 4.04 16.20 -5.24
C ARG A 36 5.13 15.14 -5.19
N LEU A 37 5.00 14.19 -4.28
CA LEU A 37 5.81 12.97 -4.24
C LEU A 37 4.89 11.82 -3.83
N SER A 38 4.97 10.69 -4.53
CA SER A 38 4.14 9.53 -4.22
C SER A 38 4.49 8.86 -2.88
N SER A 39 3.46 8.55 -2.08
CA SER A 39 3.56 7.81 -0.81
C SER A 39 4.17 6.42 -0.95
N ARG A 40 4.21 5.82 -2.16
CA ARG A 40 4.89 4.54 -2.40
C ARG A 40 6.37 4.56 -2.01
N PHE A 41 6.99 5.74 -1.96
CA PHE A 41 8.40 5.91 -1.59
C PHE A 41 8.63 6.12 -0.09
N PHE A 42 7.59 6.12 0.74
CA PHE A 42 7.76 6.16 2.19
C PHE A 42 8.49 4.93 2.73
N TYR A 43 8.27 3.76 2.11
CA TYR A 43 8.64 2.45 2.66
C TYR A 43 10.09 2.03 2.35
N ASP A 44 11.08 2.85 2.74
CA ASP A 44 12.42 2.29 3.00
C ASP A 44 12.45 1.61 4.39
N ALA A 45 13.58 1.01 4.79
CA ALA A 45 13.66 0.29 6.06
C ALA A 45 13.21 1.15 7.27
N GLU A 46 13.57 2.43 7.31
CA GLU A 46 13.17 3.34 8.38
C GLU A 46 11.69 3.73 8.28
N GLY A 47 11.19 3.99 7.08
CA GLY A 47 9.77 4.29 6.88
C GLY A 47 8.87 3.11 7.24
N SER A 48 9.23 1.89 6.87
CA SER A 48 8.53 0.68 7.28
C SER A 48 8.53 0.52 8.80
N ARG A 49 9.67 0.78 9.47
CA ARG A 49 9.77 0.77 10.94
C ARG A 49 8.84 1.81 11.59
N LEU A 50 8.83 3.04 11.08
CA LEU A 50 7.95 4.12 11.55
C LEU A 50 6.47 3.77 11.35
N PHE A 51 6.11 3.21 10.19
CA PHE A 51 4.74 2.79 9.92
C PHE A 51 4.29 1.67 10.88
N GLN A 52 5.17 0.73 11.22
CA GLN A 52 4.89 -0.28 12.24
C GLN A 52 4.60 0.35 13.60
N GLU A 53 5.32 1.41 14.00
CA GLU A 53 4.99 2.15 15.23
C GLU A 53 3.64 2.89 15.13
N ILE A 54 3.36 3.52 13.98
CA ILE A 54 2.06 4.17 13.73
C ILE A 54 0.90 3.18 13.90
N MET A 55 1.02 1.96 13.38
CA MET A 55 -0.03 0.94 13.53
C MET A 55 -0.34 0.57 14.99
N HIS A 56 0.59 0.81 15.92
CA HIS A 56 0.40 0.60 17.35
C HIS A 56 -0.03 1.86 18.12
N ALA A 57 -0.02 3.03 17.47
CA ALA A 57 -0.43 4.29 18.09
C ALA A 57 -1.93 4.26 18.46
N PRO A 58 -2.33 4.81 19.62
CA PRO A 58 -3.72 4.77 20.05
C PRO A 58 -4.66 5.50 19.09
N GLU A 59 -4.19 6.52 18.39
CA GLU A 59 -4.95 7.29 17.40
C GLU A 59 -5.18 6.51 16.08
N TYR A 60 -4.25 5.63 15.68
CA TYR A 60 -4.33 4.89 14.42
C TYR A 60 -5.19 3.62 14.56
N TYR A 61 -6.50 3.77 14.36
CA TYR A 61 -7.47 2.69 14.58
C TYR A 61 -7.51 1.64 13.46
N LEU A 62 -7.11 1.97 12.24
CA LEU A 62 -7.38 1.17 11.03
C LEU A 62 -6.95 -0.29 11.18
N THR A 63 -5.69 -0.53 11.57
CA THR A 63 -5.13 -1.87 11.73
C THR A 63 -5.88 -2.69 12.78
N ARG A 64 -6.29 -2.06 13.88
CA ARG A 64 -7.03 -2.72 14.95
C ARG A 64 -8.47 -3.03 14.55
N SER A 65 -9.14 -2.10 13.88
CA SER A 65 -10.51 -2.29 13.38
C SER A 65 -10.57 -3.44 12.38
N GLU A 66 -9.67 -3.49 11.40
CA GLU A 66 -9.66 -4.59 10.43
C GLU A 66 -9.26 -5.93 11.07
N TYR A 67 -8.29 -5.93 12.00
CA TYR A 67 -7.96 -7.13 12.78
C TYR A 67 -9.19 -7.66 13.56
N GLU A 68 -9.95 -6.77 14.19
CA GLU A 68 -11.18 -7.12 14.91
C GLU A 68 -12.21 -7.79 13.98
N ILE A 69 -12.41 -7.23 12.78
CA ILE A 69 -13.33 -7.77 11.77
C ILE A 69 -12.92 -9.18 11.37
N LEU A 70 -11.68 -9.36 10.94
CA LEU A 70 -11.15 -10.65 10.51
C LEU A 70 -11.23 -11.70 11.62
N ASN A 71 -10.92 -11.32 12.86
CA ASN A 71 -11.02 -12.25 13.99
C ASN A 71 -12.47 -12.60 14.36
N THR A 72 -13.37 -11.63 14.30
CA THR A 72 -14.80 -11.80 14.66
C THR A 72 -15.54 -12.62 13.62
N TYR A 73 -15.30 -12.37 12.33
CA TYR A 73 -16.08 -12.92 11.22
C TYR A 73 -15.38 -14.03 10.43
N LYS A 74 -14.22 -14.54 10.89
CA LYS A 74 -13.50 -15.66 10.24
C LYS A 74 -14.36 -16.88 9.91
N GLU A 75 -15.37 -17.19 10.71
CA GLU A 75 -16.30 -18.29 10.41
C GLU A 75 -17.23 -17.95 9.25
N ASP A 76 -17.76 -16.73 9.20
CA ASP A 76 -18.60 -16.24 8.11
C ASP A 76 -17.79 -16.14 6.80
N PHE A 77 -16.54 -15.66 6.88
CA PHE A 77 -15.62 -15.65 5.74
C PHE A 77 -15.37 -17.06 5.20
N LEU A 78 -15.07 -18.05 6.06
CA LEU A 78 -14.89 -19.43 5.61
C LEU A 78 -16.14 -19.95 4.87
N LYS A 79 -17.33 -19.71 5.43
CA LYS A 79 -18.61 -20.13 4.81
C LYS A 79 -18.82 -19.49 3.43
N GLN A 80 -18.48 -18.21 3.27
CA GLN A 80 -18.62 -17.51 1.98
C GLN A 80 -17.55 -17.93 0.96
N PHE A 81 -16.32 -18.15 1.41
CA PHE A 81 -15.17 -18.47 0.56
C PHE A 81 -15.29 -19.88 -0.04
N THR A 82 -15.79 -20.83 0.74
CA THR A 82 -15.94 -22.23 0.33
C THR A 82 -17.35 -22.75 0.63
N PRO A 83 -18.37 -22.31 -0.15
CA PRO A 83 -19.67 -22.96 -0.11
C PRO A 83 -19.46 -24.42 -0.50
N ASP A 84 -20.06 -25.33 0.28
CA ASP A 84 -19.98 -26.79 0.09
C ASP A 84 -18.58 -27.41 0.29
N GLY A 85 -17.63 -26.67 0.88
CA GLY A 85 -16.28 -27.20 1.18
C GLY A 85 -15.37 -27.34 -0.05
N ARG A 86 -15.72 -26.68 -1.16
CA ARG A 86 -14.91 -26.69 -2.39
C ARG A 86 -13.50 -26.09 -2.17
N PRO A 87 -12.47 -26.57 -2.87
CA PRO A 87 -11.14 -25.99 -2.77
C PRO A 87 -11.12 -24.53 -3.23
N PHE A 88 -10.28 -23.70 -2.61
CA PHE A 88 -10.05 -22.33 -3.04
C PHE A 88 -8.60 -21.90 -2.86
N GLU A 89 -8.19 -20.87 -3.58
CA GLU A 89 -6.89 -20.22 -3.44
C GLU A 89 -7.10 -18.83 -2.82
N LEU A 90 -6.47 -18.61 -1.67
CA LEU A 90 -6.49 -17.34 -0.95
C LEU A 90 -5.30 -16.50 -1.43
N VAL A 91 -5.55 -15.53 -2.30
CA VAL A 91 -4.53 -14.67 -2.90
C VAL A 91 -4.49 -13.36 -2.14
N GLU A 92 -3.36 -12.96 -1.55
CA GLU A 92 -3.26 -11.68 -0.84
C GLU A 92 -2.38 -10.70 -1.61
N LEU A 93 -2.97 -9.56 -2.00
CA LEU A 93 -2.28 -8.51 -2.74
C LEU A 93 -1.65 -7.51 -1.77
N GLY A 94 -0.32 -7.44 -1.76
CA GLY A 94 0.43 -6.60 -0.83
C GLY A 94 0.43 -7.20 0.57
N ALA A 95 0.91 -8.44 0.67
CA ALA A 95 0.79 -9.24 1.89
C ALA A 95 1.58 -8.69 3.09
N GLY A 96 2.69 -7.97 2.85
CA GLY A 96 3.54 -7.43 3.91
C GLY A 96 3.93 -8.51 4.93
N ASP A 97 3.72 -8.24 6.22
CA ASP A 97 3.99 -9.18 7.31
C ASP A 97 2.88 -10.23 7.53
N GLY A 98 1.77 -10.14 6.79
CA GLY A 98 0.61 -11.03 6.89
C GLY A 98 -0.07 -11.06 8.26
N LEU A 99 0.16 -10.08 9.15
CA LEU A 99 -0.35 -10.06 10.54
C LEU A 99 -1.85 -10.35 10.61
N LYS A 100 -2.62 -9.70 9.73
CA LYS A 100 -4.08 -9.81 9.64
C LYS A 100 -4.51 -11.13 9.04
N THR A 101 -3.89 -11.52 7.93
CA THR A 101 -4.26 -12.72 7.17
C THR A 101 -3.97 -14.00 7.95
N LYS A 102 -2.95 -14.01 8.80
CA LYS A 102 -2.64 -15.14 9.71
C LYS A 102 -3.81 -15.54 10.62
N ILE A 103 -4.74 -14.63 10.93
CA ILE A 103 -5.97 -14.95 11.65
C ILE A 103 -6.84 -15.93 10.85
N LEU A 104 -7.02 -15.64 9.56
CA LEU A 104 -7.78 -16.49 8.64
C LEU A 104 -7.04 -17.80 8.38
N LEU A 105 -5.72 -17.74 8.11
CA LEU A 105 -4.91 -18.94 7.86
C LEU A 105 -5.02 -19.93 9.02
N GLY A 106 -4.84 -19.46 10.26
CA GLY A 106 -4.93 -20.29 11.45
C GLY A 106 -6.30 -20.92 11.61
N PHE A 107 -7.36 -20.12 11.48
CA PHE A 107 -8.73 -20.64 11.60
C PHE A 107 -9.10 -21.63 10.48
N PHE A 108 -8.70 -21.36 9.23
CA PHE A 108 -8.98 -22.24 8.10
C PHE A 108 -8.21 -23.55 8.21
N ALA A 109 -6.96 -23.51 8.68
CA ALA A 109 -6.17 -24.70 8.99
C ALA A 109 -6.81 -25.54 10.11
N ASP A 110 -7.23 -24.93 11.21
CA ASP A 110 -7.91 -25.62 12.32
C ASP A 110 -9.22 -26.29 11.89
N LYS A 111 -9.91 -25.71 10.90
CA LYS A 111 -11.13 -26.27 10.29
C LYS A 111 -10.86 -27.31 9.20
N ASN A 112 -9.60 -27.62 8.90
CA ASN A 112 -9.18 -28.49 7.80
C ASN A 112 -9.78 -28.05 6.46
N ALA A 113 -9.88 -26.74 6.23
CA ALA A 113 -10.34 -26.20 4.96
C ALA A 113 -9.36 -26.58 3.83
N ASN A 114 -9.88 -26.89 2.65
CA ASN A 114 -9.06 -27.26 1.50
C ASN A 114 -8.62 -26.00 0.74
N PHE A 115 -7.56 -25.33 1.20
CA PHE A 115 -7.10 -24.10 0.56
C PHE A 115 -5.59 -24.07 0.30
N ALA A 116 -5.19 -23.18 -0.59
CA ALA A 116 -3.80 -22.75 -0.77
C ALA A 116 -3.72 -21.25 -0.46
N TYR A 117 -2.58 -20.80 0.06
CA TYR A 117 -2.32 -19.39 0.33
C TYR A 117 -1.23 -18.87 -0.62
N THR A 118 -1.51 -17.74 -1.24
CA THR A 118 -0.70 -17.15 -2.31
C THR A 118 -0.46 -15.69 -1.97
N PRO A 119 0.55 -15.39 -1.13
CA PRO A 119 0.94 -14.00 -0.86
C PRO A 119 1.65 -13.41 -2.08
N VAL A 120 1.23 -12.22 -2.49
CA VAL A 120 1.81 -11.44 -3.57
C VAL A 120 2.40 -10.16 -2.99
N ASP A 121 3.68 -9.90 -3.24
CA ASP A 121 4.33 -8.66 -2.82
C ASP A 121 5.48 -8.27 -3.77
N ILE A 122 5.72 -6.97 -3.90
CA ILE A 122 6.86 -6.43 -4.66
C ILE A 122 8.15 -6.39 -3.82
N SER A 123 8.02 -6.56 -2.50
CA SER A 123 9.15 -6.63 -1.58
C SER A 123 9.58 -8.07 -1.36
N VAL A 124 10.76 -8.43 -1.87
CA VAL A 124 11.37 -9.75 -1.64
C VAL A 124 11.51 -10.04 -0.15
N ASP A 125 12.07 -9.09 0.61
CA ASP A 125 12.36 -9.27 2.04
C ASP A 125 11.07 -9.55 2.83
N ALA A 126 9.99 -8.78 2.57
CA ALA A 126 8.71 -8.98 3.26
C ALA A 126 8.10 -10.35 2.93
N LEU A 127 8.18 -10.75 1.66
CA LEU A 127 7.64 -12.03 1.20
C LEU A 127 8.42 -13.21 1.80
N GLU A 128 9.75 -13.14 1.85
CA GLU A 128 10.60 -14.18 2.44
C GLU A 128 10.32 -14.35 3.95
N ASP A 129 10.27 -13.25 4.70
CA ASP A 129 9.96 -13.26 6.14
C ASP A 129 8.56 -13.85 6.41
N LEU A 130 7.57 -13.48 5.59
CA LEU A 130 6.22 -14.02 5.68
C LEU A 130 6.21 -15.53 5.41
N VAL A 131 6.89 -15.99 4.37
CA VAL A 131 6.98 -17.43 4.03
C VAL A 131 7.60 -18.23 5.16
N VAL A 132 8.66 -17.71 5.79
CA VAL A 132 9.30 -18.35 6.94
C VAL A 132 8.32 -18.48 8.11
N ASP A 133 7.64 -17.40 8.51
CA ASP A 133 6.69 -17.42 9.63
C ASP A 133 5.49 -18.36 9.36
N VAL A 134 4.95 -18.32 8.15
CA VAL A 134 3.81 -19.19 7.76
C VAL A 134 4.21 -20.66 7.79
N ARG A 135 5.37 -21.03 7.24
CA ARG A 135 5.85 -22.42 7.26
C ARG A 135 6.18 -22.93 8.66
N GLN A 136 6.64 -22.05 9.55
CA GLN A 136 6.87 -22.42 10.95
C GLN A 136 5.57 -22.70 11.70
N LYS A 137 4.51 -21.91 11.46
CA LYS A 137 3.22 -22.05 12.13
C LYS A 137 2.32 -23.14 11.53
N TRP A 138 2.32 -23.28 10.21
CA TRP A 138 1.50 -24.25 9.48
C TRP A 138 2.34 -24.97 8.41
N PRO A 139 3.16 -25.98 8.81
CA PRO A 139 4.08 -26.67 7.89
C PRO A 139 3.39 -27.37 6.71
N ASP A 140 2.15 -27.82 6.91
CA ASP A 140 1.37 -28.54 5.89
C ASP A 140 0.50 -27.61 5.02
N LEU A 141 0.50 -26.30 5.28
CA LEU A 141 -0.25 -25.33 4.48
C LEU A 141 0.38 -25.20 3.09
N ARG A 142 -0.42 -25.40 2.04
CA ARG A 142 0.01 -25.15 0.65
C ARG A 142 0.24 -23.66 0.46
N LEU A 143 1.47 -23.30 0.11
CA LEU A 143 1.95 -21.93 0.04
C LEU A 143 2.61 -21.65 -1.32
N ASN A 144 2.08 -20.67 -2.06
CA ASN A 144 2.54 -20.31 -3.41
C ASN A 144 2.95 -18.82 -3.46
N PRO A 145 4.09 -18.42 -2.87
CA PRO A 145 4.48 -17.01 -2.83
C PRO A 145 4.80 -16.47 -4.22
N ARG A 146 4.40 -15.23 -4.52
CA ARG A 146 4.66 -14.54 -5.79
C ARG A 146 5.35 -13.20 -5.54
N HIS A 147 6.58 -13.07 -6.01
CA HIS A 147 7.29 -11.79 -6.06
C HIS A 147 7.01 -11.14 -7.42
N ASP A 148 5.94 -10.35 -7.49
CA ASP A 148 5.47 -9.72 -8.71
C ASP A 148 4.53 -8.55 -8.38
N ASP A 149 4.14 -7.78 -9.38
CA ASP A 149 2.99 -6.87 -9.24
C ASP A 149 1.65 -7.65 -9.21
N TYR A 150 0.63 -6.99 -8.68
CA TYR A 150 -0.67 -7.62 -8.42
C TYR A 150 -1.31 -8.22 -9.66
N PHE A 151 -1.24 -7.54 -10.80
CA PHE A 151 -1.97 -7.94 -12.00
C PHE A 151 -1.25 -9.01 -12.79
N ASN A 152 0.08 -8.97 -12.82
CA ASN A 152 0.89 -10.02 -13.41
C ASN A 152 0.78 -11.31 -12.59
N ALA A 153 0.81 -11.23 -11.25
CA ALA A 153 0.58 -12.38 -10.39
C ALA A 153 -0.80 -13.02 -10.65
N LEU A 154 -1.87 -12.22 -10.67
CA LEU A 154 -3.22 -12.74 -10.93
C LEU A 154 -3.38 -13.37 -12.31
N GLN A 155 -2.75 -12.77 -13.34
CA GLN A 155 -2.76 -13.33 -14.69
C GLN A 155 -2.09 -14.71 -14.72
N GLN A 156 -0.89 -14.84 -14.14
CA GLN A 156 -0.18 -16.12 -14.06
C GLN A 156 -1.00 -17.17 -13.30
N LEU A 157 -1.58 -16.79 -12.16
CA LEU A 157 -2.42 -17.70 -11.37
C LEU A 157 -3.65 -18.18 -12.17
N SER A 158 -4.25 -17.31 -12.99
CA SER A 158 -5.38 -17.66 -13.87
C SER A 158 -5.05 -18.73 -14.90
N GLU A 159 -3.79 -18.82 -15.33
CA GLU A 159 -3.32 -19.77 -16.34
C GLU A 159 -2.92 -21.13 -15.72
N GLU A 160 -2.62 -21.15 -14.41
CA GLU A 160 -2.16 -22.35 -13.70
C GLU A 160 -3.31 -23.26 -13.20
N SER A 161 -4.49 -22.71 -12.91
CA SER A 161 -5.57 -23.44 -12.23
C SER A 161 -6.96 -22.80 -12.41
N ASP A 162 -8.00 -23.63 -12.41
CA ASP A 162 -9.42 -23.21 -12.35
C ASP A 162 -9.99 -23.23 -10.92
N ALA A 163 -9.12 -23.26 -9.89
CA ALA A 163 -9.58 -23.16 -8.50
C ALA A 163 -10.24 -21.81 -8.26
N ARG A 164 -11.32 -21.79 -7.45
CA ARG A 164 -11.95 -20.55 -7.01
C ARG A 164 -10.92 -19.68 -6.30
N ARG A 165 -10.80 -18.42 -6.70
CA ARG A 165 -9.95 -17.45 -6.02
C ARG A 165 -10.74 -16.62 -5.02
N VAL A 166 -10.09 -16.35 -3.91
CA VAL A 166 -10.51 -15.35 -2.94
C VAL A 166 -9.35 -14.38 -2.80
N VAL A 167 -9.48 -13.22 -3.43
CA VAL A 167 -8.46 -12.17 -3.42
C VAL A 167 -8.66 -11.29 -2.19
N LEU A 168 -7.62 -11.11 -1.39
CA LEU A 168 -7.58 -10.20 -0.26
C LEU A 168 -6.88 -8.91 -0.67
N PHE A 169 -7.55 -7.78 -0.50
CA PHE A 169 -6.97 -6.45 -0.64
C PHE A 169 -7.28 -5.61 0.60
N LEU A 170 -6.42 -5.76 1.60
CA LEU A 170 -6.65 -5.31 2.96
C LEU A 170 -5.98 -3.96 3.27
N GLY A 171 -6.25 -3.42 4.45
CA GLY A 171 -5.59 -2.23 5.02
C GLY A 171 -6.12 -0.92 4.48
N SER A 172 -7.24 -0.92 3.76
CA SER A 172 -7.73 0.24 3.02
C SER A 172 -6.70 0.84 2.06
N ASN A 173 -5.83 0.00 1.49
CA ASN A 173 -4.86 0.41 0.46
C ASN A 173 -5.55 1.08 -0.75
N ILE A 174 -6.79 0.69 -1.06
CA ILE A 174 -7.63 1.34 -2.06
C ILE A 174 -7.85 2.84 -1.78
N GLY A 175 -7.73 3.26 -0.53
CA GLY A 175 -7.80 4.66 -0.11
C GLY A 175 -6.70 5.53 -0.73
N ASN A 176 -5.58 4.92 -1.14
CA ASN A 176 -4.45 5.61 -1.75
C ASN A 176 -4.68 5.96 -3.24
N PHE A 177 -5.80 5.54 -3.81
CA PHE A 177 -6.14 5.73 -5.21
C PHE A 177 -7.11 6.90 -5.39
N THR A 178 -6.93 7.63 -6.49
CA THR A 178 -7.99 8.54 -6.96
C THR A 178 -9.26 7.74 -7.31
N PRO A 179 -10.45 8.36 -7.39
CA PRO A 179 -11.67 7.67 -7.81
C PRO A 179 -11.51 6.87 -9.11
N ASP A 180 -10.90 7.47 -10.14
CA ASP A 180 -10.72 6.81 -11.43
C ASP A 180 -9.70 5.67 -11.35
N ALA A 181 -8.60 5.86 -10.61
CA ALA A 181 -7.60 4.80 -10.44
C ALA A 181 -8.12 3.63 -9.60
N ALA A 182 -9.00 3.88 -8.62
CA ALA A 182 -9.66 2.85 -7.84
C ALA A 182 -10.62 2.03 -8.72
N LEU A 183 -11.38 2.69 -9.59
CA LEU A 183 -12.26 2.02 -10.55
C LEU A 183 -11.47 1.17 -11.54
N ASP A 184 -10.43 1.74 -12.15
CA ASP A 184 -9.54 1.03 -13.07
C ASP A 184 -8.90 -0.19 -12.39
N PHE A 185 -8.44 -0.04 -11.13
CA PHE A 185 -7.91 -1.15 -10.34
C PHE A 185 -8.91 -2.31 -10.22
N TYR A 186 -10.16 -2.02 -9.83
CA TYR A 186 -11.18 -3.07 -9.71
C TYR A 186 -11.64 -3.62 -11.06
N GLN A 187 -11.65 -2.84 -12.14
CA GLN A 187 -11.95 -3.35 -13.48
C GLN A 187 -10.86 -4.34 -13.94
N GLN A 188 -9.59 -3.99 -13.73
CA GLN A 188 -8.47 -4.87 -14.01
C GLN A 188 -8.48 -6.14 -13.14
N LEU A 189 -8.90 -6.02 -11.88
CA LEU A 189 -9.08 -7.16 -10.99
C LEU A 189 -10.24 -8.03 -11.47
N HIS A 190 -11.38 -7.42 -11.78
CA HIS A 190 -12.55 -8.08 -12.33
C HIS A 190 -12.13 -8.92 -13.52
N ASP A 191 -11.50 -8.34 -14.55
CA ASP A 191 -11.15 -9.02 -15.81
C ASP A 191 -10.28 -10.27 -15.66
N ARG A 192 -9.49 -10.37 -14.59
CA ARG A 192 -8.58 -11.50 -14.31
C ARG A 192 -9.16 -12.61 -13.43
N LEU A 193 -10.36 -12.39 -12.88
CA LEU A 193 -11.07 -13.38 -12.08
C LEU A 193 -11.95 -14.32 -12.94
N GLN A 194 -12.62 -15.29 -12.34
CA GLN A 194 -13.65 -16.10 -13.00
C GLN A 194 -15.01 -15.85 -12.34
N PRO A 195 -16.15 -16.13 -13.02
CA PRO A 195 -17.45 -16.05 -12.38
C PRO A 195 -17.50 -16.88 -11.07
N GLY A 196 -17.92 -16.22 -9.99
CA GLY A 196 -17.95 -16.80 -8.65
C GLY A 196 -16.64 -16.66 -7.86
N ASP A 197 -15.57 -16.11 -8.41
CA ASP A 197 -14.40 -15.67 -7.62
C ASP A 197 -14.76 -14.47 -6.74
N LEU A 198 -14.03 -14.33 -5.63
CA LEU A 198 -14.31 -13.32 -4.62
C LEU A 198 -13.16 -12.34 -4.44
N VAL A 199 -13.50 -11.14 -4.01
CA VAL A 199 -12.56 -10.14 -3.50
C VAL A 199 -13.02 -9.68 -2.12
N LEU A 200 -12.21 -9.91 -1.09
CA LEU A 200 -12.37 -9.28 0.22
C LEU A 200 -11.56 -7.99 0.24
N THR A 201 -12.23 -6.86 0.35
CA THR A 201 -11.59 -5.55 0.40
C THR A 201 -11.84 -4.86 1.72
N GLY A 202 -10.77 -4.37 2.34
CA GLY A 202 -10.86 -3.48 3.49
C GLY A 202 -11.08 -2.03 3.07
N PHE A 203 -12.06 -1.36 3.67
CA PHE A 203 -12.38 0.05 3.46
C PHE A 203 -12.42 0.80 4.79
N ASP A 204 -11.62 1.86 4.92
CA ASP A 204 -11.78 2.80 6.00
C ASP A 204 -12.99 3.72 5.74
N LEU A 205 -13.95 3.76 6.67
CA LEU A 205 -15.22 4.44 6.46
C LEU A 205 -15.16 5.93 6.82
N GLN A 206 -16.01 6.74 6.20
CA GLN A 206 -16.19 8.12 6.66
C GLN A 206 -16.76 8.15 8.08
N LYS A 207 -16.15 8.97 8.93
CA LYS A 207 -16.52 9.12 10.34
C LYS A 207 -16.18 10.53 10.82
N HIS A 208 -16.31 10.78 12.12
CA HIS A 208 -16.04 12.08 12.69
C HIS A 208 -14.64 12.60 12.30
N PRO A 209 -14.52 13.82 11.72
CA PRO A 209 -13.26 14.37 11.22
C PRO A 209 -12.09 14.31 12.20
N ALA A 210 -12.34 14.62 13.48
CA ALA A 210 -11.30 14.59 14.50
C ALA A 210 -10.67 13.21 14.73
N ILE A 211 -11.41 12.12 14.50
CA ILE A 211 -10.90 10.75 14.63
C ILE A 211 -9.94 10.45 13.49
N ILE A 212 -10.32 10.84 12.26
CA ILE A 212 -9.48 10.67 11.08
C ILE A 212 -8.25 11.55 11.20
N HIS A 213 -8.40 12.84 11.47
CA HIS A 213 -7.27 13.75 11.63
C HIS A 213 -6.29 13.26 12.71
N ALA A 214 -6.77 12.78 13.87
CA ALA A 214 -5.88 12.23 14.90
C ALA A 214 -5.09 11.01 14.43
N ALA A 215 -5.69 10.13 13.61
CA ALA A 215 -5.00 8.96 13.07
C ALA A 215 -3.83 9.33 12.13
N TYR A 216 -3.89 10.47 11.45
CA TYR A 216 -2.84 10.91 10.51
C TYR A 216 -2.01 12.09 11.05
N ASN A 217 -2.26 12.52 12.28
CA ASN A 217 -1.55 13.60 12.95
C ASN A 217 -1.47 13.29 14.46
N ASP A 218 -0.85 12.15 14.76
CA ASP A 218 -0.72 11.61 16.12
C ASP A 218 0.09 12.54 17.03
N GLN A 219 -0.22 12.52 18.33
CA GLN A 219 0.42 13.42 19.30
C GLN A 219 1.90 13.11 19.52
N GLN A 220 2.34 11.88 19.22
CA GLN A 220 3.71 11.45 19.42
C GLN A 220 4.63 11.92 18.28
N GLY A 221 4.06 12.41 17.17
CA GLY A 221 4.78 12.89 16.01
C GLY A 221 5.34 11.78 15.11
N LEU A 222 4.81 10.55 15.23
CA LEU A 222 5.24 9.40 14.43
C LEU A 222 4.89 9.59 12.96
N THR A 223 3.67 10.03 12.64
CA THR A 223 3.22 10.31 11.27
C THR A 223 3.99 11.47 10.66
N ARG A 224 4.31 12.49 11.47
CA ARG A 224 5.21 13.58 11.07
C ARG A 224 6.61 13.05 10.72
N ALA A 225 7.18 12.18 11.54
CA ALA A 225 8.49 11.58 11.30
C ALA A 225 8.48 10.68 10.05
N PHE A 226 7.41 9.91 9.85
CA PHE A 226 7.18 9.06 8.68
C PHE A 226 7.12 9.89 7.39
N ASN A 227 6.35 10.98 7.39
CA ASN A 227 6.24 11.86 6.23
C ASN A 227 7.58 12.55 5.89
N LEU A 228 8.27 13.11 6.89
CA LEU A 228 9.59 13.72 6.72
C LEU A 228 10.68 12.71 6.32
N ASN A 229 10.49 11.42 6.58
CA ASN A 229 11.43 10.38 6.17
C ASN A 229 11.60 10.33 4.64
N LEU A 230 10.58 10.72 3.87
CA LEU A 230 10.70 10.81 2.41
C LEU A 230 11.82 11.78 1.99
N LEU A 231 11.91 12.95 2.64
CA LEU A 231 13.00 13.90 2.37
C LEU A 231 14.36 13.35 2.82
N ARG A 232 14.39 12.64 3.96
CA ARG A 232 15.61 11.98 4.45
C ARG A 232 16.12 10.93 3.45
N ARG A 233 15.21 10.15 2.90
CA ARG A 233 15.49 9.14 1.87
C ARG A 233 16.03 9.79 0.60
N ILE A 234 15.41 10.87 0.15
CA ILE A 234 15.87 11.62 -1.03
C ILE A 234 17.27 12.19 -0.82
N ASN A 235 17.57 12.74 0.37
CA ASN A 235 18.93 13.19 0.70
C ASN A 235 19.96 12.05 0.57
N ARG A 236 19.64 10.88 1.13
CA ARG A 236 20.53 9.71 1.13
C ARG A 236 20.73 9.12 -0.27
N GLU A 237 19.64 8.93 -1.03
CA GLU A 237 19.67 8.16 -2.28
C GLU A 237 19.98 9.02 -3.51
N LEU A 238 19.67 10.32 -3.48
CA LEU A 238 19.80 11.22 -4.64
C LEU A 238 20.76 12.40 -4.38
N ASP A 239 21.58 12.32 -3.34
CA ASP A 239 22.54 13.38 -2.97
C ASP A 239 21.86 14.75 -2.84
N ALA A 240 20.75 14.79 -2.10
CA ALA A 240 20.00 16.01 -1.87
C ALA A 240 20.30 16.65 -0.51
N ASP A 241 20.01 17.94 -0.38
CA ASP A 241 20.30 18.74 0.81
C ASP A 241 19.05 19.29 1.53
N PHE A 242 17.92 18.56 1.48
CA PHE A 242 16.72 18.95 2.24
C PHE A 242 17.06 19.14 3.72
N ASN A 243 16.87 20.36 4.22
CA ASN A 243 16.87 20.60 5.66
C ASN A 243 15.52 20.21 6.25
N LEU A 244 15.44 19.03 6.85
CA LEU A 244 14.19 18.50 7.42
C LEU A 244 13.56 19.42 8.48
N SER A 245 14.35 20.21 9.22
CA SER A 245 13.79 21.14 10.22
C SER A 245 13.13 22.37 9.58
N ALA A 246 13.31 22.57 8.27
CA ALA A 246 12.69 23.62 7.48
C ALA A 246 11.42 23.15 6.76
N PHE A 247 10.96 21.93 7.04
CA PHE A 247 9.68 21.41 6.58
C PHE A 247 8.87 20.95 7.80
N ASP A 248 7.55 21.15 7.73
CA ASP A 248 6.64 20.64 8.73
C ASP A 248 5.57 19.75 8.10
N HIS A 249 5.05 18.82 8.89
CA HIS A 249 3.96 17.95 8.49
C HIS A 249 2.64 18.69 8.63
N TYR A 250 1.78 18.56 7.62
CA TYR A 250 0.42 19.09 7.67
C TYR A 250 -0.54 18.08 7.07
N GLU A 251 -1.64 17.82 7.77
CA GLU A 251 -2.69 16.90 7.35
C GLU A 251 -4.02 17.64 7.27
N VAL A 252 -4.85 17.26 6.30
CA VAL A 252 -6.24 17.69 6.22
C VAL A 252 -7.15 16.54 5.88
N TYR A 253 -8.28 16.46 6.59
CA TYR A 253 -9.40 15.64 6.20
C TYR A 253 -10.56 16.51 5.69
N ASN A 254 -11.00 16.27 4.45
CA ASN A 254 -12.21 16.88 3.91
C ASN A 254 -13.40 15.90 4.05
N PRO A 255 -14.37 16.15 4.93
CA PRO A 255 -15.51 15.27 5.13
C PRO A 255 -16.49 15.21 3.95
N GLU A 256 -16.49 16.19 3.05
CA GLU A 256 -17.36 16.18 1.87
C GLU A 256 -16.86 15.19 0.82
N THR A 257 -15.54 15.15 0.60
CA THR A 257 -14.92 14.23 -0.37
C THR A 257 -14.51 12.91 0.27
N GLY A 258 -14.35 12.88 1.59
CA GLY A 258 -13.78 11.76 2.34
C GLY A 258 -12.27 11.64 2.20
N GLU A 259 -11.56 12.68 1.74
CA GLU A 259 -10.12 12.60 1.50
C GLU A 259 -9.33 13.10 2.71
N ALA A 260 -8.52 12.22 3.31
CA ALA A 260 -7.38 12.63 4.13
C ALA A 260 -6.18 12.88 3.20
N ARG A 261 -5.47 13.98 3.37
CA ARG A 261 -4.30 14.35 2.56
C ARG A 261 -3.17 14.83 3.44
N SER A 262 -1.99 14.28 3.21
CA SER A 262 -0.75 14.66 3.91
C SER A 262 0.16 15.50 3.04
N TYR A 263 0.76 16.51 3.65
CA TYR A 263 1.67 17.45 3.03
C TYR A 263 2.93 17.66 3.86
N LEU A 264 3.98 18.09 3.17
CA LEU A 264 5.12 18.76 3.77
C LEU A 264 5.07 20.24 3.41
N VAL A 265 5.20 21.12 4.40
CA VAL A 265 5.08 22.56 4.25
C VAL A 265 6.40 23.22 4.55
N SER A 266 6.93 23.96 3.57
CA SER A 266 8.17 24.72 3.73
C SER A 266 8.00 25.85 4.76
N GLN A 267 8.86 25.88 5.77
CA GLN A 267 8.81 26.84 6.87
C GLN A 267 9.61 28.13 6.59
N LYS A 268 10.23 28.24 5.41
CA LYS A 268 10.97 29.42 4.95
C LYS A 268 11.16 29.37 3.43
N ALA A 269 11.49 30.51 2.83
CA ALA A 269 12.02 30.48 1.47
C ALA A 269 13.37 29.74 1.47
N GLN A 270 13.53 28.75 0.60
CA GLN A 270 14.74 27.92 0.50
C GLN A 270 14.88 27.30 -0.88
N THR A 271 16.11 26.95 -1.26
CA THR A 271 16.40 26.16 -2.45
C THR A 271 17.09 24.89 -2.01
N VAL A 272 16.61 23.76 -2.52
CA VAL A 272 17.19 22.43 -2.31
C VAL A 272 17.93 22.03 -3.58
N GLN A 273 19.18 21.60 -3.42
CA GLN A 273 19.98 20.97 -4.45
C GLN A 273 19.76 19.45 -4.39
N ILE A 274 19.62 18.82 -5.56
CA ILE A 274 19.55 17.37 -5.72
C ILE A 274 20.67 16.97 -6.68
N GLY A 275 21.81 16.59 -6.11
CA GLY A 275 23.06 16.37 -6.84
C GLY A 275 22.93 15.29 -7.91
N ALA A 276 22.31 14.15 -7.59
CA ALA A 276 22.16 13.04 -8.53
C ALA A 276 21.28 13.37 -9.75
N LEU A 277 20.50 14.45 -9.69
CA LEU A 277 19.62 14.90 -10.77
C LEU A 277 20.09 16.20 -11.45
N ASP A 278 21.19 16.81 -11.00
CA ASP A 278 21.60 18.18 -11.34
C ASP A 278 20.42 19.17 -11.29
N MET A 279 19.64 19.08 -10.21
CA MET A 279 18.37 19.77 -10.07
C MET A 279 18.38 20.73 -8.89
N LYS A 280 17.79 21.92 -9.07
CA LYS A 280 17.49 22.87 -8.01
C LYS A 280 15.98 23.05 -7.88
N VAL A 281 15.49 22.97 -6.66
CA VAL A 281 14.06 23.12 -6.35
C VAL A 281 13.91 24.27 -5.37
N SER A 282 13.26 25.34 -5.80
CA SER A 282 12.91 26.46 -4.93
C SER A 282 11.57 26.21 -4.24
N PHE A 283 11.52 26.62 -2.98
CA PHE A 283 10.33 26.63 -2.13
C PHE A 283 10.14 28.03 -1.56
N GLU A 284 8.94 28.57 -1.65
CA GLU A 284 8.52 29.74 -0.89
C GLU A 284 8.12 29.37 0.54
N TYR A 285 7.99 30.36 1.43
CA TYR A 285 7.38 30.14 2.75
C TYR A 285 5.92 29.68 2.58
N GLY A 286 5.56 28.58 3.25
CA GLY A 286 4.23 27.98 3.18
C GLY A 286 3.98 27.13 1.94
N GLU A 287 4.95 26.99 1.04
CA GLU A 287 4.80 26.14 -0.14
C GLU A 287 4.75 24.66 0.24
N ILE A 288 3.84 23.92 -0.39
CA ILE A 288 3.52 22.53 -0.05
C ILE A 288 4.12 21.52 -1.03
N ILE A 289 4.43 20.34 -0.51
CA ILE A 289 4.60 19.10 -1.26
C ILE A 289 3.46 18.18 -0.85
N HIS A 290 2.59 17.79 -1.78
CA HIS A 290 1.59 16.75 -1.54
C HIS A 290 2.28 15.39 -1.50
N THR A 291 2.02 14.59 -0.46
CA THR A 291 2.75 13.32 -0.21
C THR A 291 1.86 12.10 -0.21
N GLU A 292 0.60 12.24 0.22
CA GLU A 292 -0.30 11.10 0.36
C GLU A 292 -1.76 11.53 0.25
N ILE A 293 -2.59 10.64 -0.27
CA ILE A 293 -4.03 10.68 -0.14
C ILE A 293 -4.46 9.37 0.53
N SER A 294 -5.40 9.44 1.47
CA SER A 294 -6.06 8.28 2.05
C SER A 294 -7.55 8.53 2.14
N ARG A 295 -8.30 7.95 1.20
CA ARG A 295 -9.75 8.13 1.11
C ARG A 295 -10.48 7.31 2.16
N LYS A 296 -11.61 7.87 2.56
CA LYS A 296 -12.59 7.33 3.48
C LYS A 296 -13.91 7.21 2.74
N PHE A 297 -14.55 6.07 2.90
CA PHE A 297 -15.64 5.68 2.02
C PHE A 297 -16.97 5.67 2.75
N THR A 298 -18.01 6.10 2.05
CA THR A 298 -19.39 5.79 2.44
C THR A 298 -19.80 4.45 1.82
N ARG A 299 -20.80 3.80 2.42
CA ARG A 299 -21.39 2.58 1.86
C ARG A 299 -21.86 2.77 0.41
N ALA A 300 -22.54 3.88 0.11
CA ALA A 300 -23.02 4.17 -1.23
C ALA A 300 -21.88 4.30 -2.26
N GLN A 301 -20.73 4.88 -1.87
CA GLN A 301 -19.55 4.95 -2.73
C GLN A 301 -18.95 3.57 -3.01
N ILE A 302 -18.93 2.68 -2.01
CA ILE A 302 -18.42 1.30 -2.16
C ILE A 302 -19.35 0.48 -3.06
N GLU A 303 -20.66 0.55 -2.83
CA GLU A 303 -21.68 -0.12 -3.67
C GLU A 303 -21.59 0.35 -5.12
N ASN A 304 -21.46 1.66 -5.35
CA ASN A 304 -21.30 2.23 -6.68
C ASN A 304 -19.97 1.81 -7.34
N LEU A 305 -18.86 1.76 -6.58
CA LEU A 305 -17.56 1.31 -7.10
C LEU A 305 -17.64 -0.15 -7.56
N ALA A 306 -18.21 -1.03 -6.73
CA ALA A 306 -18.42 -2.44 -7.07
C ALA A 306 -19.26 -2.58 -8.36
N GLN A 307 -20.40 -1.88 -8.42
CA GLN A 307 -21.29 -1.92 -9.58
C GLN A 307 -20.60 -1.45 -10.87
N GLN A 308 -19.85 -0.35 -10.83
CA GLN A 308 -19.14 0.17 -12.00
C GLN A 308 -17.98 -0.72 -12.45
N ALA A 309 -17.37 -1.45 -11.51
CA ALA A 309 -16.32 -2.42 -11.79
C ALA A 309 -16.85 -3.80 -12.24
N GLY A 310 -18.17 -4.02 -12.23
CA GLY A 310 -18.79 -5.28 -12.64
C GLY A 310 -18.98 -6.30 -11.52
N PHE A 311 -18.75 -5.93 -10.26
CA PHE A 311 -18.91 -6.81 -9.11
C PHE A 311 -20.28 -6.70 -8.45
N SER A 312 -20.70 -7.80 -7.80
CA SER A 312 -21.81 -7.84 -6.85
C SER A 312 -21.31 -7.78 -5.41
N LEU A 313 -21.88 -6.91 -4.58
CA LEU A 313 -21.58 -6.86 -3.16
C LEU A 313 -22.41 -7.93 -2.42
N ILE A 314 -21.74 -8.92 -1.83
CA ILE A 314 -22.40 -10.06 -1.18
C ILE A 314 -22.11 -10.17 0.33
N GLY A 315 -21.16 -9.41 0.85
CA GLY A 315 -20.81 -9.40 2.28
C GLY A 315 -20.41 -8.02 2.76
N TRP A 316 -20.81 -7.68 3.99
CA TRP A 316 -20.49 -6.41 4.64
C TRP A 316 -20.24 -6.65 6.13
N PHE A 317 -19.00 -6.48 6.56
CA PHE A 317 -18.57 -6.76 7.93
C PHE A 317 -17.87 -5.55 8.49
N THR A 318 -18.23 -5.12 9.70
CA THR A 318 -17.66 -3.90 10.32
C THR A 318 -17.12 -4.19 11.70
N ASP A 319 -16.17 -3.38 12.14
CA ASP A 319 -15.73 -3.41 13.54
C ASP A 319 -16.84 -2.87 14.45
N SER A 320 -16.71 -3.10 15.75
CA SER A 320 -17.69 -2.69 16.76
C SER A 320 -17.98 -1.19 16.77
N ASN A 321 -17.06 -0.35 16.30
CA ASN A 321 -17.27 1.10 16.21
C ASN A 321 -17.89 1.55 14.87
N GLY A 322 -17.99 0.66 13.88
CA GLY A 322 -18.42 1.02 12.53
C GLY A 322 -17.43 1.94 11.81
N TYR A 323 -16.14 1.79 12.10
CA TYR A 323 -15.06 2.63 11.60
C TYR A 323 -14.46 2.08 10.30
N PHE A 324 -14.45 0.77 10.16
CA PHE A 324 -13.88 0.06 9.04
C PHE A 324 -14.87 -0.97 8.53
N ALA A 325 -14.80 -1.31 7.26
CA ALA A 325 -15.57 -2.40 6.68
C ALA A 325 -14.68 -3.32 5.85
N ASP A 326 -14.76 -4.62 6.09
CA ASP A 326 -14.35 -5.62 5.11
C ASP A 326 -15.57 -6.03 4.29
N VAL A 327 -15.47 -5.86 2.98
CA VAL A 327 -16.58 -6.04 2.04
C VAL A 327 -16.21 -7.15 1.07
N VAL A 328 -17.15 -8.06 0.84
CA VAL A 328 -16.97 -9.18 -0.11
C VAL A 328 -17.66 -8.83 -1.42
N PHE A 329 -16.88 -8.76 -2.47
CA PHE A 329 -17.32 -8.66 -3.86
C PHE A 329 -17.26 -10.02 -4.53
N GLU A 330 -18.24 -10.32 -5.37
CA GLU A 330 -18.29 -11.51 -6.22
C GLU A 330 -18.32 -11.10 -7.69
N ARG A 331 -17.47 -11.75 -8.50
CA ARG A 331 -17.46 -11.58 -9.97
C ARG A 331 -18.59 -12.36 -10.63
#